data_AF-A0A2V5V838-F1
#
_entry.id   AF-A0A2V5V838-F1
#
_cell.length_a   1.000
_cell.length_b   1.000
_cell.length_c   1.000
_cell.angle_alpha   90.00
_cell.angle_beta   90.00
_cell.angle_gamma   90.00
#
_symmetry.space_group_name_H-M   'P 1'
#
loop_
_entity.id
_entity.type
_entity.pdbx_description
1 polymer ?
#
loop_
_entity_poly.entity_id
_entity_poly.type
_entity_poly.pdbx_seq_one_letter_code
_entity_poly.pdbx_strand_id
1 'polypeptide(L)'
;MKNTGILPRKIAVLMGGPGSEREVSLATARGVAKALRSLGAEVLEVDVRDESFRLPGDVDLAFITIHGTFGEDGQLQKILEDRGVAYTGEGIQESRLAFDKIRSKEKFRQHGVSTPEWETIGVHQSPGMELPLVIKTPRQGSTVGVCIVKKMDELEPAIAEAKKYDHELLVEKFVPGRELTIGILGDQALPILEIIPKGGFYDFTNKYPFLNPQAGGGAKHVCPALIDPDKTKEIQELALRA
;
A
#
# COMPACT_ATOMS: atom_id res chain seq x y z
N MET A 1 21.58 -6.52 -13.99
CA MET A 1 21.53 -7.97 -14.28
C MET A 1 21.11 -8.16 -15.73
N LYS A 2 21.71 -9.10 -16.48
CA LYS A 2 21.38 -9.33 -17.89
C LYS A 2 19.97 -9.91 -18.00
N ASN A 3 19.10 -9.23 -18.75
CA ASN A 3 17.73 -9.67 -19.04
C ASN A 3 17.81 -10.94 -19.90
N THR A 4 17.59 -12.11 -19.29
CA THR A 4 17.69 -13.41 -19.99
C THR A 4 16.46 -13.71 -20.83
N GLY A 5 15.40 -12.88 -20.79
CA GLY A 5 14.20 -13.05 -21.61
C GLY A 5 13.41 -14.33 -21.33
N ILE A 6 13.78 -15.10 -20.31
CA ILE A 6 13.13 -16.36 -19.94
C ILE A 6 12.41 -16.13 -18.61
N LEU A 7 11.08 -16.11 -18.67
CA LEU A 7 10.23 -16.15 -17.49
C LEU A 7 10.57 -17.40 -16.64
N PRO A 8 10.56 -17.30 -15.29
CA PRO A 8 10.67 -18.49 -14.44
C PRO A 8 9.64 -19.53 -14.85
N ARG A 9 10.03 -20.81 -14.84
CA ARG A 9 9.23 -21.87 -15.44
C ARG A 9 8.03 -22.20 -14.56
N LYS A 10 8.22 -22.21 -13.23
CA LYS A 10 7.17 -22.47 -12.24
C LYS A 10 7.09 -21.37 -11.20
N ILE A 11 5.97 -20.64 -11.21
CA ILE A 11 5.72 -19.49 -10.33
C ILE A 11 4.57 -19.83 -9.37
N ALA A 12 4.83 -19.68 -8.07
CA ALA A 12 3.77 -19.74 -7.06
C ALA A 12 3.15 -18.36 -6.88
N VAL A 13 1.85 -18.20 -7.13
CA VAL A 13 1.11 -16.97 -6.81
C VAL A 13 0.53 -17.13 -5.41
N LEU A 14 1.09 -16.38 -4.46
CA LEU A 14 0.66 -16.39 -3.06
C LEU A 14 -0.50 -15.42 -2.86
N MET A 15 -1.64 -15.96 -2.45
CA MET A 15 -2.90 -15.23 -2.40
C MET A 15 -3.63 -15.42 -1.08
N GLY A 16 -4.63 -14.59 -0.83
CA GLY A 16 -5.40 -14.58 0.40
C GLY A 16 -4.69 -13.77 1.50
N GLY A 17 -4.13 -14.47 2.48
CA GLY A 17 -3.60 -13.90 3.73
C GLY A 17 -4.60 -13.96 4.89
N PRO A 18 -4.11 -13.77 6.14
CA PRO A 18 -4.94 -13.72 7.36
C PRO A 18 -5.64 -12.36 7.58
N GLY A 19 -5.23 -11.31 6.85
CA GLY A 19 -5.72 -9.95 7.05
C GLY A 19 -7.12 -9.68 6.50
N SER A 20 -7.64 -8.49 6.79
CA SER A 20 -8.96 -8.01 6.34
C SER A 20 -9.06 -7.80 4.83
N GLU A 21 -7.93 -7.70 4.13
CA GLU A 21 -7.83 -7.43 2.69
C GLU A 21 -7.80 -8.71 1.83
N ARG A 22 -8.14 -9.85 2.43
CA ARG A 22 -8.10 -11.17 1.80
C ARG A 22 -8.80 -11.25 0.44
N GLU A 23 -10.01 -10.71 0.32
CA GLU A 23 -10.76 -10.76 -0.94
C GLU A 23 -10.11 -9.92 -2.05
N VAL A 24 -9.46 -8.81 -1.69
CA VAL A 24 -8.66 -7.98 -2.60
C VAL A 24 -7.44 -8.76 -3.09
N SER A 25 -6.78 -9.49 -2.19
CA SER A 25 -5.64 -10.35 -2.52
C SER A 25 -6.02 -11.47 -3.48
N LEU A 26 -7.14 -12.16 -3.24
CA LEU A 26 -7.65 -13.20 -4.14
C LEU A 26 -8.02 -12.64 -5.53
N ALA A 27 -8.61 -11.43 -5.58
CA ALA A 27 -8.90 -10.77 -6.84
C ALA A 27 -7.62 -10.39 -7.62
N THR A 28 -6.61 -9.88 -6.92
CA THR A 28 -5.30 -9.56 -7.47
C THR A 28 -4.63 -10.81 -8.05
N ALA A 29 -4.61 -11.91 -7.27
CA ALA A 29 -4.04 -13.19 -7.66
C ALA A 29 -4.63 -13.75 -8.96
N ARG A 30 -5.95 -13.67 -9.13
CA ARG A 30 -6.60 -14.12 -10.37
C ARG A 30 -6.11 -13.36 -11.60
N GLY A 31 -5.93 -12.05 -11.47
CA GLY A 31 -5.38 -11.21 -12.55
C GLY A 31 -3.94 -11.58 -12.88
N VAL A 32 -3.09 -11.68 -11.85
CA VAL A 32 -1.67 -12.05 -11.98
C VAL A 32 -1.52 -13.46 -12.57
N ALA A 33 -2.22 -14.45 -12.04
CA ALA A 33 -2.15 -15.83 -12.51
C ALA A 33 -2.59 -15.96 -13.97
N LYS A 34 -3.66 -15.25 -14.36
CA LYS A 34 -4.09 -15.19 -15.77
C LYS A 34 -3.00 -14.60 -16.67
N ALA A 35 -2.37 -13.49 -16.27
CA ALA A 35 -1.31 -12.85 -17.04
C ALA A 35 -0.08 -13.76 -17.19
N LEU A 36 0.40 -14.34 -16.08
CA LEU A 36 1.56 -15.25 -16.09
C LEU A 36 1.32 -16.49 -16.97
N ARG A 37 0.14 -17.11 -16.86
CA ARG A 37 -0.25 -18.23 -17.74
C ARG A 37 -0.29 -17.83 -19.20
N SER A 38 -0.78 -16.63 -19.53
CA SER A 38 -0.81 -16.14 -20.91
C SER A 38 0.58 -15.94 -21.53
N LEU A 39 1.60 -15.82 -20.69
CA LEU A 39 3.01 -15.72 -21.08
C LEU A 39 3.75 -17.08 -21.04
N GLY A 40 3.04 -18.18 -20.74
CA GLY A 40 3.57 -19.54 -20.79
C GLY A 40 4.21 -20.06 -19.50
N ALA A 41 4.09 -19.33 -18.37
CA ALA A 41 4.55 -19.83 -17.08
C ALA A 41 3.62 -20.93 -16.52
N GLU A 42 4.19 -21.94 -15.86
CA GLU A 42 3.44 -22.84 -15.00
C GLU A 42 3.09 -22.09 -13.71
N VAL A 43 1.80 -21.93 -13.42
CA VAL A 43 1.32 -21.14 -12.27
C VAL A 43 0.64 -22.02 -11.24
N LEU A 44 1.22 -22.05 -10.06
CA LEU A 44 0.64 -22.65 -8.86
C LEU A 44 0.00 -21.56 -8.00
N GLU A 45 -1.31 -21.58 -7.84
CA GLU A 45 -1.99 -20.68 -6.91
C GLU A 45 -1.96 -21.27 -5.49
N VAL A 46 -1.46 -20.51 -4.51
CA VAL A 46 -1.31 -20.94 -3.12
C VAL A 46 -2.12 -20.03 -2.22
N ASP A 47 -3.21 -20.57 -1.67
CA ASP A 47 -4.01 -19.87 -0.65
C ASP A 47 -3.27 -19.89 0.69
N VAL A 48 -2.68 -18.76 1.04
CA VAL A 48 -1.99 -18.57 2.32
C VAL A 48 -3.00 -18.11 3.36
N ARG A 49 -3.05 -18.85 4.47
CA ARG A 49 -3.91 -18.53 5.63
C ARG A 49 -3.12 -18.04 6.82
N ASP A 50 -1.91 -18.56 6.98
CA ASP A 50 -0.97 -18.28 8.06
C ASP A 50 0.44 -18.74 7.64
N GLU A 51 1.39 -18.69 8.57
CA GLU A 51 2.81 -19.09 8.38
C GLU A 51 3.02 -20.56 7.98
N SER A 52 2.03 -21.44 8.20
CA SER A 52 2.13 -22.89 7.94
C SER A 52 1.92 -23.27 6.47
N PHE A 53 1.67 -22.28 5.60
CA PHE A 53 1.48 -22.52 4.16
C PHE A 53 2.67 -23.28 3.55
N ARG A 54 2.36 -24.16 2.60
CA ARG A 54 3.34 -25.03 1.96
C ARG A 54 3.65 -24.55 0.56
N LEU A 55 4.93 -24.63 0.20
CA LEU A 55 5.40 -24.45 -1.17
C LEU A 55 6.12 -25.72 -1.64
N PRO A 56 5.83 -26.21 -2.86
CA PRO A 56 6.66 -27.23 -3.48
C PRO A 56 8.11 -26.76 -3.62
N GLY A 57 9.07 -27.68 -3.45
CA GLY A 57 10.49 -27.37 -3.53
C GLY A 57 11.01 -27.06 -4.95
N ASP A 58 10.16 -27.21 -5.97
CA ASP A 58 10.47 -26.94 -7.37
C ASP A 58 9.90 -25.60 -7.88
N VAL A 59 9.46 -24.72 -6.96
CA VAL A 59 9.04 -23.35 -7.29
C VAL A 59 10.26 -22.47 -7.53
N ASP A 60 10.32 -21.82 -8.69
CA ASP A 60 11.42 -20.91 -9.04
C ASP A 60 11.24 -19.52 -8.39
N LEU A 61 9.99 -19.07 -8.26
CA LEU A 61 9.63 -17.72 -7.79
C LEU A 61 8.26 -17.73 -7.10
N ALA A 62 8.14 -17.03 -5.98
CA ALA A 62 6.88 -16.67 -5.36
C ALA A 62 6.43 -15.25 -5.76
N PHE A 63 5.32 -15.13 -6.48
CA PHE A 63 4.66 -13.86 -6.74
C PHE A 63 3.71 -13.53 -5.58
N ILE A 64 4.00 -12.48 -4.83
CA ILE A 64 3.21 -12.07 -3.65
C ILE A 64 2.05 -11.18 -4.10
N THR A 65 0.82 -11.55 -3.76
CA THR A 65 -0.37 -10.69 -3.96
C THR A 65 -1.15 -10.46 -2.67
N ILE A 66 -0.54 -10.72 -1.51
CA ILE A 66 -1.15 -10.58 -0.19
C ILE A 66 -0.99 -9.14 0.30
N HIS A 67 -2.11 -8.48 0.56
CA HIS A 67 -2.17 -7.08 1.01
C HIS A 67 -2.25 -7.00 2.54
N GLY A 68 -1.75 -5.91 3.10
CA GLY A 68 -1.83 -5.61 4.53
C GLY A 68 -0.85 -6.41 5.38
N THR A 69 -1.20 -6.55 6.66
CA THR A 69 -0.43 -7.32 7.66
C THR A 69 -0.13 -8.73 7.14
N PHE A 70 1.03 -9.27 7.51
CA PHE A 70 1.63 -10.51 7.03
C PHE A 70 2.21 -10.44 5.60
N GLY A 71 1.52 -9.80 4.65
CA GLY A 71 1.96 -9.72 3.25
C GLY A 71 2.91 -8.56 2.93
N GLU A 72 2.66 -7.39 3.52
CA GLU A 72 3.38 -6.13 3.23
C GLU A 72 4.31 -5.68 4.37
N ASP A 73 4.28 -6.35 5.52
CA ASP A 73 5.00 -5.95 6.74
C ASP A 73 6.31 -6.71 6.98
N GLY A 74 6.79 -7.46 5.97
CA GLY A 74 8.04 -8.20 6.03
C GLY A 74 7.94 -9.61 6.63
N GLN A 75 6.78 -10.04 7.16
CA GLN A 75 6.65 -11.38 7.74
C GLN A 75 6.72 -12.49 6.68
N LEU A 76 5.93 -12.39 5.61
CA LEU A 76 5.96 -13.36 4.52
C LEU A 76 7.32 -13.39 3.81
N GLN A 77 7.92 -12.21 3.60
CA GLN A 77 9.25 -12.04 3.04
C GLN A 77 10.27 -12.85 3.86
N LYS A 78 10.24 -12.74 5.20
CA LYS A 78 11.13 -13.50 6.09
C LYS A 78 10.96 -15.01 5.92
N ILE A 79 9.72 -15.49 5.81
CA ILE A 79 9.43 -16.91 5.61
C ILE A 79 9.98 -17.39 4.26
N LEU A 80 9.86 -16.60 3.21
CA LEU A 80 10.36 -16.96 1.87
C LEU A 80 11.89 -16.95 1.82
N GLU A 81 12.54 -15.95 2.43
CA GLU A 81 14.00 -15.91 2.56
C GLU A 81 14.55 -17.10 3.35
N ASP A 82 13.92 -17.47 4.48
CA ASP A 82 14.32 -18.64 5.29
C ASP A 82 14.19 -19.96 4.51
N ARG A 83 13.25 -20.02 3.57
CA ARG A 83 13.03 -21.17 2.68
C ARG A 83 13.92 -21.11 1.43
N GLY A 84 14.71 -20.06 1.23
CA GLY A 84 15.53 -19.86 0.04
C GLY A 84 14.72 -19.65 -1.25
N VAL A 85 13.49 -19.15 -1.14
CA VAL A 85 12.59 -18.94 -2.28
C VAL A 85 12.67 -17.49 -2.74
N ALA A 86 13.03 -17.27 -4.01
CA ALA A 86 12.98 -15.93 -4.60
C ALA A 86 11.53 -15.44 -4.68
N TYR A 87 11.30 -14.13 -4.53
CA TYR A 87 9.95 -13.57 -4.56
C TYR A 87 9.89 -12.15 -5.15
N THR A 88 8.68 -11.70 -5.51
CA THR A 88 8.43 -10.36 -6.05
C THR A 88 8.23 -9.31 -4.96
N GLY A 89 8.71 -8.10 -5.19
CA GLY A 89 8.55 -6.96 -4.27
C GLY A 89 9.83 -6.69 -3.49
N GLU A 90 9.68 -6.01 -2.36
CA GLU A 90 10.79 -5.53 -1.54
C GLU A 90 11.25 -6.53 -0.47
N GLY A 91 12.46 -6.30 0.05
CA GLY A 91 13.04 -7.05 1.16
C GLY A 91 12.26 -6.95 2.47
N ILE A 92 12.68 -7.71 3.49
CA ILE A 92 12.07 -7.68 4.84
C ILE A 92 12.12 -6.27 5.45
N GLN A 93 13.26 -5.59 5.37
CA GLN A 93 13.46 -4.30 6.07
C GLN A 93 12.72 -3.17 5.35
N GLU A 94 12.76 -3.19 4.03
CA GLU A 94 12.11 -2.25 3.13
C GLU A 94 10.59 -2.35 3.27
N SER A 95 10.05 -3.57 3.30
CA SER A 95 8.63 -3.84 3.55
C SER A 95 8.20 -3.32 4.93
N ARG A 96 8.95 -3.62 6.00
CA ARG A 96 8.69 -3.09 7.36
C ARG A 96 8.74 -1.57 7.42
N LEU A 97 9.69 -0.97 6.71
CA LEU A 97 9.88 0.47 6.67
C LEU A 97 8.72 1.16 5.96
N ALA A 98 8.36 0.67 4.77
CA ALA A 98 7.27 1.20 3.95
C ALA A 98 5.88 1.02 4.61
N PHE A 99 5.69 -0.09 5.32
CA PHE A 99 4.42 -0.38 6.00
C PHE A 99 4.17 0.53 7.23
N ASP A 100 5.24 1.02 7.88
CA ASP A 100 5.17 1.98 8.98
C ASP A 100 5.21 3.42 8.46
N LYS A 101 4.06 4.10 8.48
CA LYS A 101 3.94 5.48 7.98
C LYS A 101 4.85 6.47 8.70
N ILE A 102 5.10 6.29 10.00
CA ILE A 102 5.96 7.21 10.76
C ILE A 102 7.40 7.06 10.26
N ARG A 103 7.89 5.81 10.18
CA ARG A 103 9.26 5.55 9.73
C ARG A 103 9.48 5.94 8.27
N SER A 104 8.49 5.70 7.41
CA SER A 104 8.51 6.18 6.02
C SER A 104 8.67 7.70 5.94
N LYS A 105 7.90 8.45 6.73
CA LYS A 105 8.00 9.93 6.77
C LYS A 105 9.35 10.42 7.28
N GLU A 106 9.92 9.76 8.27
CA GLU A 106 11.27 10.08 8.75
C GLU A 106 12.30 9.91 7.64
N LYS A 107 12.18 8.83 6.84
CA LYS A 107 13.05 8.58 5.68
C LYS A 107 12.84 9.59 4.57
N PHE A 108 11.59 9.96 4.28
CA PHE A 108 11.28 11.02 3.32
C PHE A 108 11.94 12.33 3.73
N ARG A 109 11.81 12.74 5.00
CA ARG A 109 12.46 13.96 5.50
C ARG A 109 13.99 13.90 5.40
N GLN A 110 14.60 12.75 5.69
CA GLN A 110 16.05 12.54 5.55
C GLN A 110 16.54 12.71 4.10
N HIS A 111 15.72 12.37 3.12
CA HIS A 111 16.06 12.45 1.69
C HIS A 111 15.45 13.66 0.97
N GLY A 112 14.91 14.63 1.71
CA GLY A 112 14.32 15.83 1.11
C GLY A 112 13.09 15.52 0.25
N VAL A 113 12.35 14.47 0.59
CA VAL A 113 11.05 14.14 0.00
C VAL A 113 9.96 14.81 0.83
N SER A 114 9.11 15.59 0.16
CA SER A 114 8.04 16.34 0.84
C SER A 114 7.00 15.40 1.43
N THR A 115 6.62 15.64 2.68
CA THR A 115 5.54 14.93 3.37
C THR A 115 4.79 15.93 4.27
N PRO A 116 3.48 15.75 4.54
CA PRO A 116 2.75 16.66 5.43
C PRO A 116 3.43 16.77 6.80
N GLU A 117 3.40 17.97 7.39
CA GLU A 117 3.78 18.18 8.80
C GLU A 117 3.00 17.19 9.67
N TRP A 118 3.70 16.61 10.65
CA TRP A 118 3.13 15.57 11.49
C TRP A 118 3.64 15.63 12.92
N GLU A 119 2.84 15.06 13.81
CA GLU A 119 3.25 14.69 15.16
C GLU A 119 2.77 13.27 15.48
N THR A 120 3.33 12.69 16.54
CA THR A 120 2.95 11.37 17.02
C THR A 120 2.40 11.52 18.42
N ILE A 121 1.22 10.95 18.67
CA ILE A 121 0.55 11.04 19.97
C ILE A 121 0.19 9.65 20.47
N GLY A 122 0.21 9.47 21.79
CA GLY A 122 -0.47 8.35 22.43
C GLY A 122 -1.98 8.54 22.41
N VAL A 123 -2.74 7.45 22.49
CA VAL A 123 -4.23 7.45 22.43
C VAL A 123 -4.95 8.24 23.54
N HIS A 124 -4.23 8.74 24.53
CA HIS A 124 -4.74 9.58 25.63
C HIS A 124 -4.25 11.03 25.56
N GLN A 125 -3.50 11.39 24.52
CA GLN A 125 -2.97 12.73 24.31
C GLN A 125 -3.80 13.46 23.25
N SER A 126 -3.84 14.78 23.35
CA SER A 126 -4.39 15.64 22.30
C SER A 126 -3.28 16.10 21.36
N PRO A 127 -3.54 16.22 20.05
CA PRO A 127 -2.61 16.85 19.12
C PRO A 127 -2.32 18.31 19.48
N GLY A 128 -1.09 18.75 19.25
CA GLY A 128 -0.67 20.14 19.38
C GLY A 128 -0.84 20.96 18.09
N MET A 129 -1.10 20.30 16.96
CA MET A 129 -1.31 20.95 15.66
C MET A 129 -2.72 21.55 15.48
N GLU A 130 -2.83 22.59 14.66
CA GLU A 130 -4.11 23.21 14.32
C GLU A 130 -4.91 22.42 13.28
N LEU A 131 -6.24 22.48 13.38
CA LEU A 131 -7.18 21.90 12.41
C LEU A 131 -7.10 22.60 11.04
N PRO A 132 -7.42 21.91 9.92
CA PRO A 132 -7.83 20.50 9.84
C PRO A 132 -6.67 19.50 9.90
N LEU A 133 -6.92 18.33 10.50
CA LEU A 133 -5.96 17.26 10.73
C LEU A 133 -6.42 15.94 10.10
N VAL A 134 -5.47 15.03 9.89
CA VAL A 134 -5.72 13.64 9.53
C VAL A 134 -5.09 12.75 10.59
N ILE A 135 -5.91 12.00 11.32
CA ILE A 135 -5.47 10.98 12.28
C ILE A 135 -5.38 9.65 11.54
N LYS A 136 -4.26 8.94 11.73
CA LYS A 136 -3.96 7.68 11.06
C LYS A 136 -3.35 6.69 12.04
N THR A 137 -3.61 5.41 11.80
CA THR A 137 -2.88 4.30 12.42
C THR A 137 -1.59 4.05 11.62
N PRO A 138 -0.41 4.05 12.27
CA PRO A 138 0.87 3.98 11.56
C PRO A 138 1.03 2.73 10.69
N ARG A 139 0.58 1.57 11.20
CA ARG A 139 0.87 0.22 10.65
C ARG A 139 -0.36 -0.53 10.16
N GLN A 140 -1.29 0.19 9.52
CA GLN A 140 -2.48 -0.40 8.89
C GLN A 140 -2.58 0.00 7.42
N GLY A 141 -3.07 -0.92 6.58
CA GLY A 141 -3.36 -0.70 5.17
C GLY A 141 -4.75 -0.11 4.92
N SER A 142 -5.10 0.07 3.64
CA SER A 142 -6.47 0.26 3.16
C SER A 142 -7.35 1.33 3.85
N THR A 143 -6.73 2.43 4.29
CA THR A 143 -7.43 3.56 4.95
C THR A 143 -8.12 3.16 6.27
N VAL A 144 -7.77 2.01 6.84
CA VAL A 144 -8.29 1.55 8.14
C VAL A 144 -7.81 2.50 9.23
N GLY A 145 -8.74 3.06 10.02
CA GLY A 145 -8.43 3.99 11.11
C GLY A 145 -7.94 5.37 10.65
N VAL A 146 -8.21 5.77 9.41
CA VAL A 146 -7.94 7.13 8.92
C VAL A 146 -9.15 8.02 9.15
N CYS A 147 -8.99 9.10 9.89
CA CYS A 147 -10.05 10.06 10.18
C CYS A 147 -9.60 11.49 9.83
N ILE A 148 -10.41 12.21 9.07
CA ILE A 148 -10.18 13.63 8.79
C ILE A 148 -10.98 14.44 9.82
N VAL A 149 -10.26 15.25 10.60
CA VAL A 149 -10.82 16.08 11.66
C VAL A 149 -10.79 17.52 11.18
N LYS A 150 -11.96 18.09 10.89
CA LYS A 150 -12.14 19.48 10.45
C LYS A 150 -12.61 20.39 11.57
N LYS A 151 -13.23 19.82 12.60
CA LYS A 151 -13.76 20.53 13.77
C LYS A 151 -13.32 19.86 15.07
N MET A 152 -13.32 20.63 16.15
CA MET A 152 -12.81 20.15 17.44
C MET A 152 -13.67 19.04 18.06
N ASP A 153 -14.97 19.05 17.80
CA ASP A 153 -15.92 18.02 18.24
C ASP A 153 -15.74 16.67 17.51
N GLU A 154 -15.03 16.65 16.37
CA GLU A 154 -14.71 15.43 15.62
C GLU A 154 -13.45 14.72 16.14
N LEU A 155 -12.66 15.39 17.00
CA LEU A 155 -11.34 14.91 17.40
C LEU A 155 -11.39 13.68 18.32
N GLU A 156 -12.17 13.75 19.40
CA GLU A 156 -12.29 12.65 20.35
C GLU A 156 -12.89 11.39 19.69
N PRO A 157 -13.96 11.48 18.87
CA PRO A 157 -14.42 10.35 18.06
C PRO A 157 -13.36 9.76 17.15
N ALA A 158 -12.55 10.60 16.48
CA ALA A 158 -11.49 10.15 15.57
C ALA A 158 -10.38 9.37 16.32
N ILE A 159 -9.94 9.86 17.47
CA ILE A 159 -8.98 9.14 18.33
C ILE A 159 -9.59 7.83 18.84
N ALA A 160 -10.86 7.85 19.23
CA ALA A 160 -11.56 6.67 19.72
C ALA A 160 -11.73 5.56 18.65
N GLU A 161 -11.85 5.94 17.37
CA GLU A 161 -11.84 4.99 16.26
C GLU A 161 -10.43 4.46 16.00
N ALA A 162 -9.44 5.34 15.87
CA ALA A 162 -8.07 4.96 15.54
C ALA A 162 -7.43 4.06 16.62
N LYS A 163 -7.71 4.30 17.91
CA LYS A 163 -7.16 3.52 19.03
C LYS A 163 -7.59 2.06 19.05
N LYS A 164 -8.60 1.67 18.25
CA LYS A 164 -9.01 0.27 18.10
C LYS A 164 -7.93 -0.57 17.40
N TYR A 165 -7.01 0.06 16.67
CA TYR A 165 -6.03 -0.61 15.83
C TYR A 165 -4.57 -0.37 16.26
N ASP A 166 -4.26 0.77 16.90
CA ASP A 166 -2.90 1.09 17.37
C ASP A 166 -2.95 1.98 18.63
N HIS A 167 -1.95 1.88 19.51
CA HIS A 167 -1.79 2.71 20.71
C HIS A 167 -0.98 3.98 20.45
N GLU A 168 -0.29 4.04 19.30
CA GLU A 168 0.43 5.18 18.78
C GLU A 168 -0.30 5.68 17.53
N LEU A 169 -0.63 6.97 17.49
CA LEU A 169 -1.35 7.59 16.39
C LEU A 169 -0.45 8.58 15.66
N LEU A 170 -0.51 8.54 14.33
CA LEU A 170 0.08 9.54 13.45
C LEU A 170 -0.96 10.62 13.19
N VAL A 171 -0.63 11.87 13.52
CA VAL A 171 -1.46 13.03 13.20
C VAL A 171 -0.73 13.85 12.15
N GLU A 172 -1.40 14.15 11.04
CA GLU A 172 -0.87 14.96 9.95
C GLU A 172 -1.70 16.20 9.72
N LYS A 173 -1.05 17.28 9.29
CA LYS A 173 -1.75 18.44 8.73
C LYS A 173 -2.50 18.01 7.47
N PHE A 174 -3.79 18.34 7.39
CA PHE A 174 -4.56 18.05 6.19
C PHE A 174 -4.06 18.89 5.01
N VAL A 175 -3.70 18.22 3.92
CA VAL A 175 -3.26 18.86 2.67
C VAL A 175 -4.42 18.84 1.66
N PRO A 176 -5.08 19.98 1.39
CA PRO A 176 -6.09 20.05 0.34
C PRO A 176 -5.43 19.99 -1.03
N GLY A 177 -6.07 19.32 -1.99
CA GLY A 177 -5.60 19.34 -3.38
C GLY A 177 -5.92 18.07 -4.15
N ARG A 178 -5.06 17.79 -5.13
CA ARG A 178 -5.15 16.64 -6.03
C ARG A 178 -4.48 15.43 -5.39
N GLU A 179 -5.02 14.25 -5.62
CA GLU A 179 -4.42 12.98 -5.20
C GLU A 179 -3.77 12.30 -6.41
N LEU A 180 -2.46 12.06 -6.30
CA LEU A 180 -1.63 11.50 -7.36
C LEU A 180 -0.97 10.22 -6.85
N THR A 181 -0.82 9.24 -7.74
CA THR A 181 -0.03 8.04 -7.47
C THR A 181 0.89 7.74 -8.65
N ILE A 182 2.09 7.24 -8.35
CA ILE A 182 3.10 6.87 -9.34
C ILE A 182 3.52 5.43 -9.02
N GLY A 183 3.39 4.54 -10.00
CA GLY A 183 3.96 3.19 -9.90
C GLY A 183 5.46 3.23 -10.17
N ILE A 184 6.24 2.46 -9.41
CA ILE A 184 7.67 2.26 -9.66
C ILE A 184 7.90 0.83 -10.14
N LEU A 185 8.67 0.67 -11.21
CA LEU A 185 9.10 -0.63 -11.73
C LEU A 185 10.63 -0.63 -11.85
N GLY A 186 11.29 -1.29 -10.89
CA GLY A 186 12.76 -1.22 -10.78
C GLY A 186 13.18 0.22 -10.49
N ASP A 187 13.95 0.81 -11.40
CA ASP A 187 14.44 2.19 -11.33
C ASP A 187 13.59 3.18 -12.16
N GLN A 188 12.44 2.74 -12.67
CA GLN A 188 11.59 3.54 -13.55
C GLN A 188 10.31 4.01 -12.85
N ALA A 189 10.08 5.33 -12.84
CA ALA A 189 8.79 5.92 -12.54
C ALA A 189 7.83 5.80 -13.73
N LEU A 190 6.67 5.20 -13.51
CA LEU A 190 5.60 5.09 -14.51
C LEU A 190 4.83 6.42 -14.65
N PRO A 191 3.96 6.57 -15.67
CA PRO A 191 3.13 7.77 -15.80
C PRO A 191 2.30 8.04 -14.53
N ILE A 192 2.20 9.32 -14.16
CA ILE A 192 1.41 9.75 -13.00
C ILE A 192 -0.05 9.43 -13.25
N LEU A 193 -0.69 8.77 -12.29
CA LEU A 193 -2.13 8.57 -12.25
C LEU A 193 -2.75 9.56 -11.28
N GLU A 194 -3.70 10.37 -11.76
CA GLU A 194 -4.53 11.20 -10.90
C GLU A 194 -5.80 10.45 -10.49
N ILE A 195 -6.06 10.44 -9.20
CA ILE A 195 -7.24 9.84 -8.57
C ILE A 195 -8.20 10.98 -8.22
N ILE A 196 -9.39 10.98 -8.84
CA ILE A 196 -10.42 12.00 -8.63
C ILE A 196 -11.65 11.30 -8.03
N PRO A 197 -11.80 11.28 -6.69
CA PRO A 197 -12.98 10.70 -6.04
C PRO A 197 -14.27 11.37 -6.55
N LYS A 198 -15.33 10.59 -6.77
CA LYS A 198 -16.65 11.15 -7.17
C LYS A 198 -17.31 11.99 -6.07
N GLY A 199 -16.88 11.82 -4.83
CA GLY A 199 -17.26 12.62 -3.66
C GLY A 199 -16.40 12.25 -2.46
N GLY A 200 -16.22 13.21 -1.54
CA GLY A 200 -15.42 13.00 -0.33
C GLY A 200 -13.93 12.80 -0.61
N PHE A 201 -13.30 11.90 0.16
CA PHE A 201 -11.88 11.54 0.05
C PHE A 201 -11.73 10.09 -0.45
N TYR A 202 -10.53 9.69 -0.87
CA TYR A 202 -10.24 8.34 -1.35
C TYR A 202 -10.17 7.29 -0.22
N ASP A 203 -11.33 6.98 0.33
CA ASP A 203 -11.55 5.96 1.35
C ASP A 203 -11.71 4.53 0.78
N PHE A 204 -11.85 3.53 1.65
CA PHE A 204 -12.00 2.12 1.25
C PHE A 204 -13.17 1.90 0.28
N THR A 205 -14.28 2.61 0.49
CA THR A 205 -15.48 2.56 -0.35
C THR A 205 -15.19 3.06 -1.77
N ASN A 206 -14.44 4.17 -1.89
CA ASN A 206 -14.05 4.71 -3.19
C ASN A 206 -12.96 3.87 -3.90
N LYS A 207 -12.11 3.17 -3.14
CA LYS A 207 -11.07 2.25 -3.65
C LYS A 207 -11.65 0.96 -4.22
N TYR A 208 -12.62 0.36 -3.53
CA TYR A 208 -13.17 -0.96 -3.85
C TYR A 208 -14.70 -0.94 -4.04
N PRO A 209 -15.21 -0.17 -5.02
CA PRO A 209 -16.66 -0.07 -5.23
C PRO A 209 -17.31 -1.41 -5.61
N PHE A 210 -16.53 -2.39 -6.10
CA PHE A 210 -17.00 -3.73 -6.38
C PHE A 210 -17.27 -4.59 -5.12
N LEU A 211 -16.64 -4.27 -3.99
CA LEU A 211 -16.90 -4.95 -2.70
C LEU A 211 -18.14 -4.39 -2.01
N ASN A 212 -18.52 -3.14 -2.31
CA ASN A 212 -19.77 -2.54 -1.84
C ASN A 212 -20.46 -1.74 -2.96
N PRO A 213 -21.10 -2.42 -3.94
CA PRO A 213 -21.69 -1.78 -5.11
C PRO A 213 -22.82 -0.79 -4.77
N GLN A 214 -23.44 -0.94 -3.59
CA GLN A 214 -24.55 -0.09 -3.15
C GLN A 214 -24.08 1.24 -2.55
N ALA A 215 -22.79 1.38 -2.20
CA ALA A 215 -22.27 2.60 -1.59
C ALA A 215 -22.03 3.74 -2.59
N GLY A 216 -22.23 3.51 -3.90
CA GLY A 216 -22.11 4.54 -4.94
C GLY A 216 -20.70 5.13 -5.10
N GLY A 217 -19.69 4.47 -4.51
CA GLY A 217 -18.31 4.93 -4.51
C GLY A 217 -17.61 4.79 -5.86
N GLY A 218 -16.43 5.38 -5.94
CA GLY A 218 -15.50 5.22 -7.06
C GLY A 218 -14.71 6.50 -7.34
N ALA A 219 -13.59 6.33 -8.02
CA ALA A 219 -12.77 7.44 -8.50
C ALA A 219 -12.66 7.43 -10.03
N LYS A 220 -12.62 8.61 -10.63
CA LYS A 220 -12.13 8.78 -12.00
C LYS A 220 -10.61 8.73 -11.94
N HIS A 221 -10.04 7.89 -12.79
CA HIS A 221 -8.60 7.71 -12.95
C HIS A 221 -8.16 8.38 -14.25
N VAL A 222 -7.21 9.32 -14.18
CA VAL A 222 -6.66 10.01 -15.35
C VAL A 222 -5.17 9.67 -15.46
N CYS A 223 -4.81 8.90 -16.49
CA CYS A 223 -3.44 8.47 -16.76
C CYS A 223 -3.10 8.66 -18.26
N PRO A 224 -2.07 9.44 -18.62
CA PRO A 224 -1.27 10.27 -17.71
C PRO A 224 -2.10 11.41 -17.10
N ALA A 225 -1.79 11.80 -15.87
CA ALA A 225 -2.38 12.95 -15.20
C ALA A 225 -2.14 14.23 -16.01
N LEU A 226 -3.11 15.15 -16.01
CA LEU A 226 -2.99 16.43 -16.70
C LEU A 226 -2.17 17.40 -15.83
N ILE A 227 -0.86 17.36 -15.99
CA ILE A 227 0.12 18.15 -15.26
C ILE A 227 1.12 18.71 -16.28
N ASP A 228 1.61 19.92 -16.03
CA ASP A 228 2.68 20.51 -16.82
C ASP A 228 3.90 19.55 -16.92
N PRO A 229 4.59 19.45 -18.07
CA PRO A 229 5.70 18.51 -18.25
C PRO A 229 6.84 18.68 -17.24
N ASP A 230 7.21 19.92 -16.87
CA ASP A 230 8.30 20.15 -15.92
C ASP A 230 7.89 19.69 -14.52
N LYS A 231 6.65 19.99 -14.13
CA LYS A 231 6.08 19.51 -12.86
C LYS A 231 5.91 17.99 -12.83
N THR A 232 5.57 17.37 -13.95
CA THR A 232 5.46 15.90 -14.07
C THR A 232 6.81 15.25 -13.80
N LYS A 233 7.87 15.78 -14.40
CA LYS A 233 9.24 15.30 -14.20
C LYS A 233 9.68 15.46 -12.74
N GLU A 234 9.43 16.62 -12.13
CA GLU A 234 9.74 16.87 -10.72
C GLU A 234 9.06 15.87 -9.78
N ILE A 235 7.78 15.56 -10.02
CA ILE A 235 7.02 14.59 -9.22
C ILE A 235 7.58 13.16 -9.40
N GLN A 236 7.94 12.77 -10.62
CA GLN A 236 8.53 11.46 -10.88
C GLN A 236 9.93 11.31 -10.25
N GLU A 237 10.75 12.36 -10.29
CA GLU A 237 12.05 12.39 -9.61
C GLU A 237 11.90 12.33 -8.08
N LEU A 238 10.86 12.97 -7.54
CA LEU A 238 10.54 12.89 -6.11
C LEU A 238 10.12 11.47 -5.71
N ALA A 239 9.31 10.79 -6.54
CA ALA A 239 8.87 9.42 -6.30
C ALA A 239 10.00 8.40 -6.36
N LEU A 240 11.00 8.59 -7.24
CA LEU A 240 12.20 7.73 -7.29
C LEU A 240 13.15 7.94 -6.09
N ARG A 241 13.06 9.09 -5.42
CA ARG A 241 13.87 9.41 -4.25
C ARG A 241 13.25 8.89 -2.94
N ALA A 242 11.92 8.74 -2.92
CA ALA A 242 11.13 8.29 -1.79
C ALA A 242 11.43 6.83 -1.45
#